data_AF-A0A2K5PGU9-F1
#
_entry.id   AF-A0A2K5PGU9-F1
#
_cell.length_a   1.000
_cell.length_b   1.000
_cell.length_c   1.000
_cell.angle_alpha   90.00
_cell.angle_beta   90.00
_cell.angle_gamma   90.00
#
_symmetry.space_group_name_H-M   'P 1'
#
loop_
_entity.id
_entity.type
_entity.pdbx_description
1 polymer ?
#
loop_
_entity_poly.entity_id
_entity_poly.type
_entity_poly.pdbx_seq_one_letter_code
_entity_poly.pdbx_strand_id
1 'polypeptide(L)'
;MKFFLDILLLLPLLIFCSLESFVKLFIPKRRKSVTGEIVLITGAGHGIGRLTAYEFAKLKSKLVLWDINKHGLEEAAAKCRGLGAKVHTFVVDCSNREDIYNSAKKTTKAFLPAMMKNNHGHIVTVASAAGHTVVPFLLAYCSSKFAAVGFHRALTDELAALKTTGVKTTCLCPNFINTGFIKNPSTSLGPTLEPEEVVNRLMNGILTEQKMIFVPSSIAFLTILERIFPDRFLVALKRKINVRFDAVIGYKMKA
;
A
#
# COMPACT_ATOMS: atom_id res chain seq x y z
N MET A 1 -0.14 -35.17 22.92
CA MET A 1 -1.50 -35.57 22.46
C MET A 1 -2.38 -34.37 22.09
N LYS A 2 -2.56 -33.36 22.96
CA LYS A 2 -3.44 -32.20 22.70
C LYS A 2 -3.11 -31.43 21.39
N PHE A 3 -1.83 -31.07 21.19
CA PHE A 3 -1.35 -30.41 19.97
C PHE A 3 -1.65 -31.17 18.67
N PHE A 4 -1.48 -32.50 18.67
CA PHE A 4 -1.75 -33.33 17.48
C PHE A 4 -3.25 -33.44 17.19
N LEU A 5 -4.09 -33.54 18.23
CA LEU A 5 -5.55 -33.46 18.07
C LEU A 5 -5.99 -32.09 17.54
N ASP A 6 -5.41 -31.00 18.05
CA ASP A 6 -5.73 -29.64 17.60
C ASP A 6 -5.38 -29.44 16.11
N ILE A 7 -4.23 -29.96 15.65
CA ILE A 7 -3.88 -29.96 14.22
C ILE A 7 -4.87 -30.77 13.39
N LEU A 8 -5.25 -31.97 13.87
CA LEU A 8 -6.20 -32.83 13.17
C LEU A 8 -7.57 -32.16 13.03
N LEU A 9 -8.01 -31.42 14.06
CA LEU A 9 -9.26 -30.65 14.06
C LEU A 9 -9.23 -29.44 13.11
N LEU A 10 -8.04 -28.92 12.76
CA LEU A 10 -7.90 -27.83 11.79
C LEU A 10 -7.90 -28.31 10.33
N LEU A 11 -7.67 -29.61 10.06
CA LEU A 11 -7.63 -30.13 8.69
C LEU A 11 -8.96 -29.94 7.92
N PRO A 12 -10.15 -30.24 8.48
CA PRO A 12 -11.41 -29.98 7.79
C PRO A 12 -11.62 -28.49 7.49
N LEU A 13 -11.25 -27.62 8.45
CA LEU A 13 -11.32 -26.17 8.27
C LEU A 13 -10.39 -25.69 7.15
N LEU A 14 -9.15 -26.22 7.12
CA LEU A 14 -8.18 -25.92 6.06
C LEU A 14 -8.72 -26.32 4.68
N ILE A 15 -9.27 -27.53 4.55
CA ILE A 15 -9.86 -28.02 3.30
C ILE A 15 -11.02 -27.11 2.88
N PHE A 16 -11.94 -26.81 3.80
CA PHE A 16 -13.07 -25.93 3.54
C PHE A 16 -12.63 -24.53 3.08
N CYS A 17 -11.71 -23.89 3.81
CA CYS A 17 -11.18 -22.57 3.44
C CYS A 17 -10.42 -22.57 2.12
N SER A 18 -9.73 -23.67 1.79
CA SER A 18 -9.02 -23.82 0.51
C SER A 18 -10.00 -23.96 -0.65
N LEU A 19 -11.04 -24.78 -0.50
CA LEU A 19 -12.11 -24.92 -1.49
C LEU A 19 -12.87 -23.61 -1.69
N GLU A 20 -13.22 -22.92 -0.61
CA GLU A 20 -13.88 -21.61 -0.66
C GLU A 20 -13.01 -20.59 -1.41
N SER A 21 -11.70 -20.56 -1.12
CA SER A 21 -10.76 -19.68 -1.81
C SER A 21 -10.62 -20.01 -3.29
N PHE A 22 -10.63 -21.30 -3.64
CA PHE A 22 -10.58 -21.77 -5.02
C PHE A 22 -11.85 -21.37 -5.80
N VAL A 23 -13.03 -21.56 -5.22
CA VAL A 23 -14.30 -21.12 -5.83
C VAL A 23 -14.32 -19.61 -6.02
N LYS A 24 -13.88 -18.84 -5.01
CA LYS A 24 -13.78 -17.38 -5.09
C LYS A 24 -12.78 -16.88 -6.13
N LEU A 25 -11.90 -17.73 -6.65
CA LEU A 25 -11.02 -17.39 -7.78
C LEU A 25 -11.83 -17.12 -9.07
N PHE A 26 -12.96 -17.82 -9.25
CA PHE A 26 -13.80 -17.74 -10.43
C PHE A 26 -14.97 -16.75 -10.27
N ILE A 27 -15.21 -16.25 -9.05
CA ILE A 27 -16.29 -15.31 -8.76
C ILE A 27 -15.72 -13.88 -8.68
N PRO A 28 -16.13 -12.96 -9.56
CA PRO A 28 -15.70 -11.56 -9.48
C PRO A 28 -16.09 -10.94 -8.13
N LYS A 29 -15.13 -10.34 -7.44
CA LYS A 29 -15.41 -9.60 -6.21
C LYS A 29 -16.22 -8.35 -6.54
N ARG A 30 -17.34 -8.16 -5.84
CA ARG A 30 -18.14 -6.93 -5.95
C ARG A 30 -17.34 -5.75 -5.40
N ARG A 31 -17.45 -4.61 -6.09
CA ARG A 31 -16.87 -3.34 -5.63
C ARG A 31 -17.84 -2.67 -4.66
N LYS A 32 -17.33 -2.19 -3.52
CA LYS A 32 -18.12 -1.35 -2.61
C LYS A 32 -18.30 0.07 -3.16
N SER A 33 -19.37 0.73 -2.73
CA SER A 33 -19.49 2.18 -2.90
C SER A 33 -18.64 2.91 -1.85
N VAL A 34 -18.07 4.05 -2.24
CA VAL A 34 -17.34 4.96 -1.35
C VAL A 34 -17.89 6.40 -1.43
N THR A 35 -19.11 6.54 -1.98
CA THR A 35 -19.78 7.82 -2.08
C THR A 35 -20.09 8.37 -0.69
N GLY A 36 -19.72 9.62 -0.45
CA GLY A 36 -19.93 10.29 0.85
C GLY A 36 -18.97 9.88 1.97
N GLU A 37 -18.20 8.80 1.79
CA GLU A 37 -17.16 8.37 2.73
C GLU A 37 -16.07 9.43 2.87
N ILE A 38 -15.53 9.56 4.08
CA ILE A 38 -14.39 10.44 4.34
C ILE A 38 -13.11 9.67 4.01
N VAL A 39 -12.36 10.16 3.03
CA VAL A 39 -11.09 9.56 2.58
C VAL A 39 -9.96 10.54 2.85
N LEU A 40 -9.07 10.18 3.76
CA LEU A 40 -7.84 10.92 4.00
C LEU A 40 -6.71 10.33 3.17
N ILE A 41 -5.98 11.19 2.45
CA ILE A 41 -4.82 10.81 1.65
C ILE A 41 -3.63 11.67 2.06
N THR A 42 -2.53 11.03 2.45
CA THR A 42 -1.23 11.67 2.71
C THR A 42 -0.37 11.64 1.46
N GLY A 43 0.54 12.62 1.30
CA GLY A 43 1.30 12.78 0.05
C GLY A 43 0.41 13.07 -1.16
N ALA A 44 -0.73 13.73 -0.94
CA ALA A 44 -1.76 13.97 -1.95
C ALA A 44 -1.36 15.03 -2.98
N GLY A 45 -0.29 15.78 -2.72
CA GLY A 45 0.18 16.88 -3.55
C GLY A 45 0.91 16.41 -4.80
N HIS A 46 1.33 15.15 -4.92
CA HIS A 46 2.04 14.64 -6.10
C HIS A 46 1.88 13.13 -6.33
N GLY A 47 2.37 12.64 -7.48
CA GLY A 47 2.47 11.22 -7.83
C GLY A 47 1.19 10.40 -7.60
N ILE A 48 1.35 9.22 -6.99
CA ILE A 48 0.26 8.26 -6.77
C ILE A 48 -0.79 8.80 -5.81
N GLY A 49 -0.39 9.55 -4.76
CA GLY A 49 -1.32 10.13 -3.80
C GLY A 49 -2.29 11.09 -4.49
N ARG A 50 -1.75 11.98 -5.34
CA ARG A 50 -2.53 12.89 -6.18
C ARG A 50 -3.51 12.15 -7.12
N LEU A 51 -3.02 11.15 -7.85
CA LEU A 51 -3.87 10.39 -8.78
C LEU A 51 -4.94 9.59 -8.03
N THR A 52 -4.62 9.02 -6.87
CA THR A 52 -5.57 8.32 -6.01
C THR A 52 -6.68 9.26 -5.54
N ALA A 53 -6.32 10.50 -5.18
CA ALA A 53 -7.31 11.53 -4.82
C ALA A 53 -8.28 11.82 -5.97
N TYR A 54 -7.80 11.86 -7.22
CA TYR A 54 -8.65 12.05 -8.39
C TYR A 54 -9.64 10.91 -8.58
N GLU A 55 -9.23 9.66 -8.38
CA GLU A 55 -10.13 8.51 -8.48
C GLU A 55 -11.22 8.53 -7.40
N PHE A 56 -10.88 8.82 -6.15
CA PHE A 56 -11.90 8.98 -5.10
C PHE A 56 -12.81 10.20 -5.35
N ALA A 57 -12.28 11.27 -5.97
CA ALA A 57 -13.10 12.42 -6.32
C ALA A 57 -14.19 12.05 -7.35
N LYS A 58 -13.84 11.24 -8.36
CA LYS A 58 -14.81 10.71 -9.35
C LYS A 58 -15.90 9.86 -8.68
N LEU A 59 -15.55 9.13 -7.63
CA LEU A 59 -16.48 8.29 -6.85
C LEU A 59 -17.30 9.08 -5.79
N LYS A 60 -17.17 10.42 -5.76
CA LYS A 60 -17.93 11.32 -4.89
C LYS A 60 -17.68 11.10 -3.39
N SER A 61 -16.46 10.72 -3.03
CA SER A 61 -16.00 10.72 -1.65
C SER A 61 -15.77 12.15 -1.13
N LYS A 62 -15.76 12.32 0.20
CA LYS A 62 -15.32 13.55 0.87
C LYS A 62 -13.81 13.42 1.15
N LEU A 63 -13.01 14.27 0.55
CA LEU A 63 -11.56 14.16 0.60
C LEU A 63 -10.95 15.06 1.68
N VAL A 64 -9.99 14.49 2.40
CA VAL A 64 -9.06 15.20 3.27
C VAL A 64 -7.66 14.95 2.72
N LEU A 65 -7.03 15.99 2.18
CA LEU A 65 -5.75 15.87 1.50
C LEU A 65 -4.64 16.49 2.36
N TRP A 66 -3.60 15.71 2.64
CA TRP A 66 -2.41 16.14 3.36
C TRP A 66 -1.18 16.09 2.45
N ASP A 67 -0.38 17.14 2.49
CA ASP A 67 0.94 17.18 1.86
C ASP A 67 1.81 18.27 2.52
N ILE A 68 3.13 18.15 2.42
CA ILE A 68 4.06 19.20 2.86
C ILE A 68 4.12 20.35 1.85
N ASN A 69 3.89 20.06 0.57
CA ASN A 69 3.92 21.03 -0.51
C ASN A 69 2.54 21.68 -0.70
N LYS A 70 2.39 22.91 -0.19
CA LYS A 70 1.15 23.69 -0.29
C LYS A 70 0.66 23.88 -1.73
N HIS A 71 1.56 24.14 -2.68
CA HIS A 71 1.19 24.40 -4.07
C HIS A 71 0.61 23.15 -4.75
N GLY A 72 1.34 22.03 -4.67
CA GLY A 72 0.89 20.76 -5.23
C GLY A 72 -0.40 20.25 -4.58
N LEU A 73 -0.57 20.54 -3.28
CA LEU A 73 -1.79 20.22 -2.55
C LEU A 73 -3.01 21.00 -3.05
N GLU A 74 -2.88 22.31 -3.24
CA GLU A 74 -3.99 23.14 -3.74
C GLU A 74 -4.32 22.84 -5.20
N GLU A 75 -3.33 22.53 -6.04
CA GLU A 75 -3.55 22.06 -7.42
C GLU A 75 -4.38 20.77 -7.43
N ALA A 76 -3.97 19.78 -6.63
CA ALA A 76 -4.70 18.52 -6.51
C ALA A 76 -6.13 18.75 -5.98
N ALA A 77 -6.29 19.62 -5.00
CA ALA A 77 -7.59 19.95 -4.43
C ALA A 77 -8.51 20.65 -5.42
N ALA A 78 -8.01 21.62 -6.19
CA ALA A 78 -8.77 22.31 -7.22
C ALA A 78 -9.31 21.32 -8.26
N LYS A 79 -8.46 20.40 -8.74
CA LYS A 79 -8.88 19.34 -9.67
C LYS A 79 -9.91 18.39 -9.06
N CYS A 80 -9.72 17.97 -7.80
CA CYS A 80 -10.69 17.13 -7.09
C CYS A 80 -12.06 17.83 -6.92
N ARG A 81 -12.07 19.13 -6.60
CA ARG A 81 -13.30 19.94 -6.51
C ARG A 81 -13.98 20.03 -7.88
N GLY A 82 -13.20 20.24 -8.95
CA GLY A 82 -13.71 20.22 -10.34
C GLY A 82 -14.34 18.88 -10.75
N LEU A 83 -13.87 17.76 -10.18
CA LEU A 83 -14.49 16.43 -10.35
C LEU A 83 -15.76 16.24 -9.49
N GLY A 84 -16.15 17.23 -8.70
CA GLY A 84 -17.39 17.28 -7.92
C GLY A 84 -17.29 16.66 -6.52
N ALA A 85 -16.08 16.54 -5.97
CA ALA A 85 -15.88 16.09 -4.60
C ALA A 85 -15.79 17.25 -3.61
N LYS A 86 -16.18 17.01 -2.36
CA LYS A 86 -15.90 17.93 -1.24
C LYS A 86 -14.46 17.70 -0.80
N VAL A 87 -13.65 18.76 -0.69
CA VAL A 87 -12.21 18.64 -0.42
C VAL A 87 -11.74 19.62 0.64
N HIS A 88 -11.09 19.09 1.68
CA HIS A 88 -10.39 19.84 2.71
C HIS A 88 -8.89 19.58 2.60
N THR A 89 -8.08 20.63 2.67
CA THR A 89 -6.60 20.55 2.54
C THR A 89 -5.93 20.94 3.85
N PHE A 90 -4.85 20.24 4.19
CA PHE A 90 -3.98 20.58 5.31
C PHE A 90 -2.53 20.43 4.87
N VAL A 91 -1.74 21.48 5.08
CA VAL A 91 -0.29 21.37 4.92
C VAL A 91 0.23 20.65 6.16
N VAL A 92 0.79 19.46 5.98
CA VAL A 92 1.24 18.59 7.09
C VAL A 92 2.58 17.98 6.75
N ASP A 93 3.53 18.15 7.65
CA ASP A 93 4.78 17.40 7.65
C ASP A 93 4.57 16.06 8.37
N CYS A 94 4.45 14.98 7.60
CA CYS A 94 4.31 13.63 8.15
C CYS A 94 5.57 13.10 8.87
N SER A 95 6.70 13.81 8.85
CA SER A 95 7.85 13.51 9.71
C SER A 95 7.69 14.10 11.13
N ASN A 96 6.81 15.10 11.29
CA ASN A 96 6.53 15.74 12.57
C ASN A 96 5.28 15.13 13.23
N ARG A 97 5.50 14.42 14.33
CA ARG A 97 4.44 13.76 15.10
C ARG A 97 3.39 14.74 15.64
N GLU A 98 3.80 15.93 16.10
CA GLU A 98 2.88 16.93 16.65
C GLU A 98 2.01 17.53 15.55
N ASP A 99 2.58 17.76 14.36
CA ASP A 99 1.83 18.25 13.21
C ASP A 99 0.76 17.23 12.76
N ILE A 100 1.12 15.94 12.72
CA ILE A 100 0.17 14.85 12.50
C ILE A 100 -0.96 14.89 13.54
N TYR A 101 -0.65 14.98 14.83
CA TYR A 101 -1.69 14.97 15.86
C TYR A 101 -2.58 16.21 15.84
N ASN A 102 -2.01 17.39 15.58
CA ASN A 102 -2.74 18.63 15.50
C ASN A 102 -3.67 18.65 14.27
N SER A 103 -3.16 18.18 13.13
CA SER A 103 -3.95 18.07 11.90
C SER A 103 -5.01 16.98 12.01
N ALA A 104 -4.65 15.81 12.57
CA ALA A 104 -5.61 14.75 12.87
C ALA A 104 -6.68 15.21 13.86
N LYS A 105 -6.35 16.06 14.84
CA LYS A 105 -7.34 16.63 15.77
C LYS A 105 -8.37 17.49 15.05
N LYS A 106 -7.92 18.27 14.06
CA LYS A 106 -8.78 19.16 13.26
C LYS A 106 -9.64 18.37 12.27
N THR A 107 -9.14 17.26 11.75
CA THR A 107 -9.87 16.46 10.77
C THR A 107 -10.71 15.37 11.42
N THR A 108 -10.16 14.63 12.38
CA THR A 108 -10.67 13.33 12.83
C THR A 108 -9.89 12.73 14.04
N LYS A 109 -9.90 13.35 15.21
CA LYS A 109 -9.16 12.86 16.39
C LYS A 109 -9.67 11.47 16.86
N ALA A 110 -9.09 10.28 16.69
CA ALA A 110 -8.07 9.72 15.82
C ALA A 110 -8.79 8.58 15.05
N PHE A 111 -8.57 8.45 13.75
CA PHE A 111 -9.38 7.64 12.83
C PHE A 111 -9.74 6.25 13.34
N LEU A 112 -8.74 5.50 13.82
CA LEU A 112 -8.92 4.09 14.17
C LEU A 112 -9.89 3.89 15.36
N PRO A 113 -9.76 4.57 16.51
CA PRO A 113 -10.77 4.51 17.57
C PRO A 113 -12.21 4.79 17.11
N ALA A 114 -12.41 5.79 16.24
CA ALA A 114 -13.74 6.10 15.70
C ALA A 114 -14.24 5.02 14.73
N MET A 115 -13.36 4.53 13.85
CA MET A 115 -13.66 3.43 12.94
C MET A 115 -14.01 2.15 13.69
N MET A 116 -13.28 1.83 14.76
CA MET A 116 -13.55 0.67 15.62
C MET A 116 -14.88 0.84 16.37
N LYS A 117 -15.13 2.02 16.95
CA LYS A 117 -16.40 2.32 17.62
C LYS A 117 -17.60 2.17 16.69
N ASN A 118 -17.46 2.61 15.44
CA ASN A 118 -18.51 2.51 14.42
C ASN A 118 -18.49 1.16 13.68
N ASN A 119 -17.51 0.29 13.97
CA ASN A 119 -17.16 -0.90 13.21
C ASN A 119 -17.22 -0.66 11.69
N HIS A 120 -16.65 0.45 11.23
CA HIS A 120 -16.64 0.86 9.82
C HIS A 120 -15.42 1.71 9.53
N GLY A 121 -14.58 1.25 8.60
CA GLY A 121 -13.40 2.01 8.19
C GLY A 121 -12.55 1.25 7.18
N HIS A 122 -11.59 1.95 6.57
CA HIS A 122 -10.61 1.33 5.70
C HIS A 122 -9.26 2.03 5.83
N ILE A 123 -8.24 1.30 6.27
CA ILE A 123 -6.86 1.79 6.34
C ILE A 123 -6.07 1.24 5.16
N VAL A 124 -5.50 2.14 4.36
CA VAL A 124 -4.72 1.78 3.17
C VAL A 124 -3.25 2.16 3.39
N THR A 125 -2.37 1.17 3.33
CA THR A 125 -0.92 1.34 3.47
C THR A 125 -0.26 1.32 2.10
N VAL A 126 0.35 2.42 1.66
CA VAL A 126 1.10 2.47 0.40
C VAL A 126 2.58 2.18 0.68
N ALA A 127 3.00 0.93 0.48
CA ALA A 127 4.34 0.44 0.74
C ALA A 127 5.17 0.33 -0.56
N SER A 128 5.78 -0.83 -0.80
CA SER A 128 6.62 -1.16 -1.96
C SER A 128 6.89 -2.66 -1.98
N ALA A 129 7.18 -3.22 -3.15
CA ALA A 129 7.83 -4.53 -3.26
C ALA A 129 9.12 -4.62 -2.40
N ALA A 130 9.81 -3.49 -2.23
CA ALA A 130 10.97 -3.33 -1.35
C ALA A 130 10.67 -3.52 0.16
N GLY A 131 9.40 -3.75 0.54
CA GLY A 131 9.00 -4.17 1.89
C GLY A 131 8.88 -5.68 2.07
N HIS A 132 9.15 -6.46 1.02
CA HIS A 132 9.16 -7.92 1.03
C HIS A 132 10.50 -8.50 0.60
N THR A 133 11.23 -7.78 -0.24
CA THR A 133 12.56 -8.11 -0.72
C THR A 133 13.46 -6.88 -0.65
N VAL A 134 14.78 -7.08 -0.68
CA VAL A 134 15.77 -6.00 -0.59
C VAL A 134 16.47 -5.77 -1.91
N VAL A 135 16.74 -4.50 -2.20
CA VAL A 135 17.51 -4.05 -3.35
C VAL A 135 18.78 -3.35 -2.83
N PRO A 136 19.98 -3.68 -3.37
CA PRO A 136 21.21 -3.02 -2.98
C PRO A 136 21.13 -1.48 -3.12
N PHE A 137 21.87 -0.77 -2.27
CA PHE A 137 21.98 0.70 -2.24
C PHE A 137 20.71 1.47 -1.82
N LEU A 138 19.61 0.77 -1.51
CA LEU A 138 18.37 1.36 -1.00
C LEU A 138 18.08 0.98 0.45
N LEU A 139 19.11 0.77 1.29
CA LEU A 139 18.98 0.21 2.65
C LEU A 139 17.89 0.92 3.47
N ALA A 140 17.99 2.24 3.66
CA ALA A 140 17.02 3.00 4.45
C ALA A 140 15.60 2.97 3.85
N TYR A 141 15.51 3.02 2.51
CA TYR A 141 14.23 2.93 1.81
C TYR A 141 13.59 1.56 2.00
N CYS A 142 14.33 0.47 1.75
CA CYS A 142 13.88 -0.89 2.02
C CYS A 142 13.44 -1.03 3.48
N SER A 143 14.28 -0.66 4.47
CA SER A 143 13.94 -0.75 5.89
C SER A 143 12.61 -0.06 6.23
N SER A 144 12.36 1.16 5.72
CA SER A 144 11.09 1.85 5.96
C SER A 144 9.89 1.15 5.32
N LYS A 145 10.07 0.52 4.14
CA LYS A 145 9.00 -0.23 3.46
C LYS A 145 8.73 -1.59 4.11
N PHE A 146 9.75 -2.25 4.67
CA PHE A 146 9.57 -3.44 5.52
C PHE A 146 8.77 -3.07 6.78
N ALA A 147 9.09 -1.95 7.42
CA ALA A 147 8.34 -1.44 8.58
C ALA A 147 6.88 -1.15 8.22
N ALA A 148 6.60 -0.54 7.06
CA ALA A 148 5.24 -0.28 6.60
C ALA A 148 4.43 -1.57 6.37
N VAL A 149 5.02 -2.58 5.73
CA VAL A 149 4.37 -3.90 5.52
C VAL A 149 4.15 -4.61 6.85
N GLY A 150 5.14 -4.57 7.76
CA GLY A 150 5.04 -5.14 9.10
C GLY A 150 3.92 -4.50 9.91
N PHE A 151 3.87 -3.16 9.94
CA PHE A 151 2.80 -2.39 10.56
C PHE A 151 1.43 -2.80 10.02
N HIS A 152 1.27 -2.86 8.69
CA HIS A 152 -0.01 -3.23 8.08
C HIS A 152 -0.47 -4.63 8.50
N ARG A 153 0.44 -5.61 8.50
CA ARG A 153 0.13 -6.99 8.91
C ARG A 153 -0.26 -7.06 10.38
N ALA A 154 0.55 -6.46 11.26
CA ALA A 154 0.28 -6.41 12.69
C ALA A 154 -1.09 -5.78 12.97
N LEU A 155 -1.38 -4.61 12.39
CA LEU A 155 -2.67 -3.94 12.53
C LEU A 155 -3.84 -4.79 12.04
N THR A 156 -3.67 -5.49 10.92
CA THR A 156 -4.72 -6.36 10.36
C THR A 156 -5.05 -7.52 11.32
N ASP A 157 -4.02 -8.12 11.91
CA ASP A 157 -4.18 -9.25 12.83
C ASP A 157 -4.68 -8.79 14.20
N GLU A 158 -4.26 -7.61 14.69
CA GLU A 158 -4.81 -6.99 15.90
C GLU A 158 -6.31 -6.70 15.77
N LEU A 159 -6.75 -6.15 14.63
CA LEU A 159 -8.18 -5.91 14.37
C LEU A 159 -8.98 -7.22 14.34
N ALA A 160 -8.40 -8.28 13.76
CA ALA A 160 -9.02 -9.61 13.75
C ALA A 160 -9.10 -10.22 15.16
N ALA A 161 -8.03 -10.10 15.96
CA ALA A 161 -7.99 -10.58 17.35
C ALA A 161 -9.01 -9.85 18.24
N LEU A 162 -9.20 -8.55 18.00
CA LEU A 162 -10.22 -7.72 18.65
C LEU A 162 -11.63 -7.91 18.05
N LYS A 163 -11.82 -8.85 17.12
CA LYS A 163 -13.09 -9.15 16.44
C LYS A 163 -13.72 -7.93 15.76
N THR A 164 -12.92 -6.95 15.36
CA THR A 164 -13.36 -5.78 14.60
C THR A 164 -13.49 -6.17 13.14
N THR A 165 -14.71 -6.43 12.68
CA THR A 165 -14.96 -7.00 11.34
C THR A 165 -15.16 -5.97 10.24
N GLY A 166 -15.57 -4.75 10.59
CA GLY A 166 -15.92 -3.71 9.62
C GLY A 166 -14.82 -2.67 9.36
N VAL A 167 -13.71 -2.73 10.10
CA VAL A 167 -12.49 -1.96 9.76
C VAL A 167 -11.62 -2.81 8.86
N LYS A 168 -11.50 -2.40 7.60
CA LYS A 168 -10.73 -3.12 6.57
C LYS A 168 -9.32 -2.57 6.46
N THR A 169 -8.44 -3.36 5.88
CA THR A 169 -7.06 -2.98 5.60
C THR A 169 -6.67 -3.40 4.18
N THR A 170 -5.94 -2.53 3.48
CA THR A 170 -5.32 -2.83 2.17
C THR A 170 -3.87 -2.33 2.14
N CYS A 171 -2.94 -3.12 1.64
CA CYS A 171 -1.53 -2.72 1.46
C CYS A 171 -1.12 -2.82 -0.01
N LEU A 172 -0.60 -1.72 -0.56
CA LEU A 172 -0.06 -1.67 -1.91
C LEU A 172 1.45 -1.91 -1.88
N CYS A 173 1.90 -2.90 -2.64
CA CYS A 173 3.30 -3.28 -2.77
C CYS A 173 3.72 -3.25 -4.25
N PRO A 174 3.94 -2.05 -4.81
CA PRO A 174 4.33 -1.92 -6.20
C PRO A 174 5.85 -2.05 -6.39
N ASN A 175 6.26 -2.46 -7.59
CA ASN A 175 7.63 -2.34 -8.09
C ASN A 175 7.96 -0.88 -8.43
N PHE A 176 9.10 -0.62 -9.06
CA PHE A 176 9.50 0.71 -9.53
C PHE A 176 8.40 1.39 -10.37
N ILE A 177 8.05 2.62 -9.98
CA ILE A 177 7.01 3.44 -10.61
C ILE A 177 7.68 4.69 -11.17
N ASN A 178 7.32 5.06 -12.40
CA ASN A 178 7.85 6.25 -13.05
C ASN A 178 7.19 7.53 -12.49
N THR A 179 7.58 7.92 -11.27
CA THR A 179 6.99 9.07 -10.54
C THR A 179 7.91 10.28 -10.45
N GLY A 180 9.08 10.24 -11.11
CA GLY A 180 10.09 11.29 -11.06
C GLY A 180 10.92 11.34 -9.75
N PHE A 181 10.59 10.54 -8.74
CA PHE A 181 11.31 10.48 -7.46
C PHE A 181 12.64 9.70 -7.55
N ILE A 182 12.68 8.64 -8.35
CA ILE A 182 13.90 7.93 -8.74
C ILE A 182 14.11 8.21 -10.22
N LYS A 183 15.27 8.77 -10.60
CA LYS A 183 15.63 9.01 -12.00
C LYS A 183 16.10 7.70 -12.63
N ASN A 184 15.54 7.38 -13.80
CA ASN A 184 15.88 6.23 -14.64
C ASN A 184 16.03 4.87 -13.92
N PRO A 185 15.04 4.43 -13.12
CA PRO A 185 15.07 3.08 -12.59
C PRO A 185 15.02 2.07 -13.74
N SER A 186 16.13 1.38 -13.98
CA SER A 186 16.23 0.32 -14.99
C SER A 186 16.53 -1.00 -14.30
N THR A 187 15.74 -2.02 -14.64
CA THR A 187 16.01 -3.40 -14.24
C THR A 187 16.05 -4.26 -15.49
N SER A 188 16.88 -5.29 -15.51
CA SER A 188 16.88 -6.27 -16.60
C SER A 188 15.58 -7.10 -16.68
N LEU A 189 14.65 -6.92 -15.72
CA LEU A 189 13.45 -7.75 -15.52
C LEU A 189 12.13 -7.12 -15.98
N GLY A 190 12.14 -5.91 -16.54
CA GLY A 190 10.94 -5.33 -17.13
C GLY A 190 10.82 -3.82 -16.99
N PRO A 191 9.84 -3.22 -17.69
CA PRO A 191 9.62 -1.78 -17.69
C PRO A 191 9.14 -1.28 -16.31
N THR A 192 9.38 0.00 -16.07
CA THR A 192 8.76 0.73 -14.95
C THR A 192 7.25 0.78 -15.11
N LEU A 193 6.53 0.77 -14.00
CA LEU A 193 5.08 0.88 -14.02
C LEU A 193 4.65 2.33 -14.22
N GLU A 194 3.64 2.52 -15.06
CA GLU A 194 2.97 3.81 -15.19
C GLU A 194 2.14 4.09 -13.93
N PRO A 195 2.19 5.32 -13.38
CA PRO A 195 1.46 5.69 -12.18
C PRO A 195 -0.04 5.38 -12.24
N GLU A 196 -0.67 5.59 -13.39
CA GLU A 196 -2.09 5.34 -13.62
C GLU A 196 -2.43 3.84 -13.49
N GLU A 197 -1.55 2.95 -13.97
CA GLU A 197 -1.75 1.50 -13.83
C GLU A 197 -1.73 1.11 -12.34
N VAL A 198 -0.76 1.64 -11.60
CA VAL A 198 -0.63 1.37 -10.15
C VAL A 198 -1.86 1.87 -9.40
N VAL A 199 -2.35 3.07 -9.71
CA VAL A 199 -3.54 3.66 -9.10
C VAL A 199 -4.79 2.85 -9.45
N ASN A 200 -4.94 2.40 -10.69
CA ASN A 200 -6.06 1.56 -11.09
C ASN A 200 -6.10 0.24 -10.31
N ARG A 201 -4.95 -0.41 -10.13
CA ARG A 201 -4.85 -1.63 -9.32
C ARG A 201 -5.10 -1.36 -7.84
N LEU A 202 -4.57 -0.25 -7.32
CA LEU A 202 -4.83 0.21 -5.95
C LEU A 202 -6.34 0.40 -5.72
N MET A 203 -7.00 1.20 -6.55
CA MET A 203 -8.43 1.48 -6.43
C MET A 203 -9.26 0.19 -6.54
N ASN A 204 -8.94 -0.70 -7.48
CA ASN A 204 -9.62 -1.98 -7.57
C ASN A 204 -9.46 -2.82 -6.30
N GLY A 205 -8.26 -2.89 -5.72
CA GLY A 205 -8.03 -3.63 -4.49
C GLY A 205 -8.68 -3.00 -3.27
N ILE A 206 -8.72 -1.66 -3.17
CA ILE A 206 -9.46 -0.96 -2.11
C ILE A 206 -10.97 -1.26 -2.21
N LEU A 207 -11.54 -1.12 -3.40
CA LEU A 207 -12.98 -1.31 -3.63
C LEU A 207 -13.41 -2.77 -3.50
N THR A 208 -12.48 -3.72 -3.65
CA THR A 208 -12.70 -5.16 -3.45
C THR A 208 -12.11 -5.71 -2.14
N GLU A 209 -11.69 -4.81 -1.24
CA GLU A 209 -11.19 -5.08 0.11
C GLU A 209 -10.06 -6.14 0.15
N GLN A 210 -9.11 -6.02 -0.78
CA GLN A 210 -7.94 -6.88 -0.80
C GLN A 210 -6.94 -6.46 0.27
N LYS A 211 -6.50 -7.42 1.10
CA LYS A 211 -5.49 -7.16 2.13
C LYS A 211 -4.15 -6.75 1.53
N MET A 212 -3.72 -7.40 0.45
CA MET A 212 -2.42 -7.15 -0.21
C MET A 212 -2.60 -7.01 -1.72
N ILE A 213 -1.95 -6.01 -2.31
CA ILE A 213 -1.95 -5.76 -3.75
C ILE A 213 -0.50 -5.68 -4.22
N PHE A 214 -0.08 -6.60 -5.07
CA PHE A 214 1.26 -6.58 -5.70
C PHE A 214 1.15 -6.08 -7.13
N VAL A 215 2.05 -5.17 -7.52
CA VAL A 215 2.06 -4.59 -8.88
C VAL A 215 3.48 -4.60 -9.46
N PRO A 216 3.77 -5.36 -10.54
CA PRO A 216 2.91 -6.40 -11.10
C PRO A 216 2.73 -7.58 -10.12
N SER A 217 1.69 -8.39 -10.36
CA SER A 217 1.36 -9.56 -9.53
C SER A 217 2.47 -10.62 -9.50
N SER A 218 3.33 -10.66 -10.52
CA SER A 218 4.50 -11.54 -10.59
C SER A 218 5.51 -11.32 -9.45
N ILE A 219 5.51 -10.15 -8.80
CA ILE A 219 6.36 -9.91 -7.63
C ILE A 219 6.01 -10.85 -6.48
N ALA A 220 4.73 -11.15 -6.27
CA ALA A 220 4.31 -12.05 -5.21
C ALA A 220 5.02 -13.42 -5.37
N PHE A 221 5.12 -13.91 -6.60
CA PHE A 221 5.84 -15.14 -6.91
C PHE A 221 7.35 -15.02 -6.65
N LEU A 222 7.98 -13.91 -7.06
CA LEU A 222 9.41 -13.67 -6.78
C LEU A 222 9.72 -13.67 -5.26
N THR A 223 8.84 -13.07 -4.45
CA THR A 223 9.02 -13.07 -2.98
C THR A 223 8.91 -14.47 -2.36
N ILE A 224 8.16 -15.38 -2.99
CA ILE A 224 8.09 -16.79 -2.57
C ILE A 224 9.37 -17.52 -2.97
N LEU A 225 9.86 -17.30 -4.20
CA LEU A 225 11.11 -17.92 -4.68
C LEU A 225 12.31 -17.57 -3.81
N GLU A 226 12.42 -16.33 -3.34
CA GLU A 226 13.48 -15.92 -2.40
C GLU A 226 13.47 -16.68 -1.06
N ARG A 227 12.34 -17.26 -0.66
CA ARG A 227 12.25 -18.06 0.58
C ARG A 227 12.61 -19.52 0.37
N ILE A 228 12.59 -20.00 -0.87
CA ILE A 228 12.78 -21.41 -1.22
C ILE A 228 14.20 -21.66 -1.74
N PHE A 229 14.75 -20.73 -2.52
CA PHE A 229 16.06 -20.92 -3.13
C PHE A 229 17.23 -20.65 -2.17
N PRO A 230 18.36 -21.38 -2.32
CA PRO A 230 19.57 -21.12 -1.54
C PRO A 230 20.18 -19.74 -1.80
N ASP A 231 20.78 -19.14 -0.77
CA ASP A 231 21.36 -17.78 -0.82
C ASP A 231 22.34 -17.56 -1.97
N ARG A 232 23.21 -18.55 -2.26
CA ARG A 232 24.18 -18.44 -3.37
C ARG A 232 23.50 -18.26 -4.73
N PHE A 233 22.38 -18.95 -4.95
CA PHE A 233 21.60 -18.80 -6.18
C PHE A 233 20.94 -17.42 -6.23
N LEU A 234 20.37 -16.95 -5.11
CA LEU A 234 19.75 -15.63 -5.04
C LEU A 234 20.76 -14.50 -5.28
N VAL A 235 21.98 -14.61 -4.76
CA VAL A 235 23.06 -13.67 -5.05
C VAL A 235 23.41 -13.65 -6.53
N ALA A 236 23.54 -14.82 -7.17
CA ALA A 236 23.81 -14.93 -8.60
C ALA A 236 22.65 -14.36 -9.44
N LEU A 237 21.40 -14.63 -9.04
CA LEU A 237 20.20 -14.10 -9.68
C LEU A 237 20.15 -12.57 -9.57
N LYS A 238 20.34 -12.01 -8.36
CA LYS A 238 20.36 -10.55 -8.13
C LYS A 238 21.44 -9.84 -8.94
N ARG A 239 22.62 -10.45 -9.10
CA ARG A 239 23.67 -9.94 -10.00
C ARG A 239 23.22 -9.87 -11.45
N LYS A 240 22.48 -10.88 -11.95
CA LYS A 240 21.92 -10.88 -13.31
C LYS A 240 20.79 -9.86 -13.51
N ILE A 241 19.98 -9.60 -12.47
CA ILE A 241 18.89 -8.61 -12.52
C ILE A 241 19.43 -7.19 -12.71
N ASN A 242 20.71 -6.94 -12.36
CA ASN A 242 21.47 -5.72 -12.66
C ASN A 242 20.64 -4.44 -12.51
N VAL A 243 20.04 -4.28 -11.34
CA VAL A 243 19.23 -3.13 -11.01
C VAL A 243 20.12 -1.89 -10.99
N ARG A 244 19.85 -0.94 -11.89
CA ARG A 244 20.58 0.35 -11.98
C ARG A 244 19.64 1.49 -11.66
N PHE A 245 20.12 2.41 -10.84
CA PHE A 245 19.48 3.69 -10.57
C PHE A 245 20.52 4.79 -10.65
N ASP A 246 20.11 5.98 -11.08
CA ASP A 246 20.89 7.19 -10.86
C ASP A 246 20.84 7.50 -9.36
N ALA A 247 21.80 6.97 -8.60
CA ALA A 247 21.86 7.17 -7.16
C ALA A 247 22.25 8.62 -6.85
N VAL A 248 21.42 9.32 -6.07
CA VAL A 248 21.78 10.58 -5.38
C VAL A 248 22.66 10.30 -4.13
N ILE A 249 22.97 9.04 -3.84
CA ILE A 249 23.85 8.69 -2.74
C ILE A 249 25.29 8.91 -3.20
N GLY A 250 26.00 9.81 -2.52
CA GLY A 250 27.40 10.21 -2.76
C GLY A 250 28.44 9.09 -2.58
N TYR A 251 28.14 7.87 -3.00
CA TYR A 251 29.10 6.79 -3.14
C TYR A 251 29.74 6.92 -4.52
N LYS A 252 30.83 7.70 -4.60
CA LYS A 252 31.74 7.63 -5.76
C LYS A 252 32.30 6.22 -5.80
N MET A 253 31.83 5.41 -6.74
CA MET A 253 32.58 4.24 -7.19
C MET A 253 33.93 4.78 -7.68
N LYS A 254 35.03 4.46 -6.99
CA LYS A 254 36.36 4.65 -7.58
C LYS A 254 36.40 3.77 -8.82
N ALA A 255 36.65 4.41 -9.97
CA ALA A 255 36.93 3.74 -11.23
C ALA A 255 38.16 2.85 -11.10
#